data_AF-B0DPM9-F1
#
_entry.id   AF-B0DPM9-F1
#
_cell.length_a   1.000
_cell.length_b   1.000
_cell.length_c   1.000
_cell.angle_alpha   90.00
_cell.angle_beta   90.00
_cell.angle_gamma   90.00
#
_symmetry.space_group_name_H-M   'P 1'
#
loop_
_entity.id
_entity.type
_entity.pdbx_description
1 polymer ?
#
loop_
_entity_poly.entity_id
_entity_poly.type
_entity_poly.pdbx_seq_one_letter_code
_entity_poly.pdbx_strand_id
1 'polypeptide(L)'
;MYSCPCPLELLSRTVYCPFKLDVWQLGCSLVEFESTIPAIDEVLARMTDVDPVRRLSAREALDRFSTIVHSMGPEDLLIDVSCLS
;
A
#
# COMPACT_ATOMS: atom_id res chain seq x y z
N MET A 1 -3.90 5.37 22.12
CA MET A 1 -5.23 4.84 21.75
C MET A 1 -5.06 4.18 20.39
N TYR A 2 -5.32 2.89 20.25
CA TYR A 2 -5.39 2.24 18.92
C TYR A 2 -6.69 2.72 18.26
N SER A 3 -6.60 3.68 17.36
CA SER A 3 -7.69 4.05 16.47
C SER A 3 -7.55 3.23 15.19
N CYS A 4 -8.44 2.24 15.02
CA CYS A 4 -8.52 1.53 13.74
C CYS A 4 -8.99 2.54 12.69
N PRO A 5 -8.22 2.78 11.61
CA PRO A 5 -8.63 3.72 10.59
C PRO A 5 -9.97 3.23 10.00
N CYS A 6 -10.93 4.14 9.86
CA CYS A 6 -12.28 3.83 9.38
C CYS A 6 -12.47 4.41 7.97
N PRO A 7 -12.57 3.57 6.94
CA PRO A 7 -12.83 4.04 5.58
C PRO A 7 -14.21 4.70 5.50
N LEU A 8 -14.31 5.77 4.69
CA LEU A 8 -15.53 6.58 4.59
C LEU A 8 -16.74 5.76 4.11
N GLU A 9 -16.51 4.75 3.26
CA GLU A 9 -17.55 3.86 2.76
C GLU A 9 -18.26 3.04 3.84
N LEU A 10 -17.61 2.79 4.98
CA LEU A 10 -18.26 2.16 6.14
C LEU A 10 -19.20 3.11 6.88
N LEU A 11 -18.93 4.42 6.81
CA LEU A 11 -19.77 5.45 7.42
C LEU A 11 -20.98 5.82 6.55
N SER A 12 -20.82 5.76 5.22
CA SER A 12 -21.84 6.16 4.25
C SER A 12 -22.93 5.12 3.97
N ARG A 13 -22.85 3.91 4.55
CA ARG A 13 -23.77 2.77 4.29
C ARG A 13 -23.89 2.40 2.80
N THR A 14 -22.90 2.75 2.00
CA THR A 14 -22.82 2.37 0.58
C THR A 14 -22.31 0.94 0.45
N VAL A 15 -22.62 0.29 -0.67
CA VAL A 15 -22.07 -1.03 -0.98
C VAL A 15 -20.55 -0.91 -1.08
N TYR A 16 -19.84 -1.71 -0.29
CA TYR A 16 -18.38 -1.76 -0.29
C TYR A 16 -17.91 -3.17 -0.69
N CYS A 17 -16.67 -3.25 -1.19
CA CYS A 17 -16.02 -4.53 -1.45
C CYS A 17 -15.18 -4.91 -0.21
N PRO A 18 -15.53 -5.96 0.56
CA PRO A 18 -14.80 -6.32 1.78
C PRO A 18 -13.32 -6.64 1.50
N PHE A 19 -13.02 -7.31 0.38
CA PHE A 19 -11.65 -7.64 0.00
C PHE A 19 -10.78 -6.40 -0.27
N LYS A 20 -11.36 -5.33 -0.79
CA LYS A 20 -10.64 -4.05 -0.98
C LYS A 20 -10.54 -3.24 0.31
N LEU A 21 -11.37 -3.52 1.32
CA LEU A 21 -11.19 -2.95 2.66
C LEU A 21 -10.00 -3.59 3.37
N ASP A 22 -9.80 -4.90 3.24
CA ASP A 22 -8.63 -5.57 3.83
C ASP A 22 -7.32 -5.00 3.26
N VAL A 23 -7.28 -4.74 1.95
CA VAL A 23 -6.14 -4.10 1.28
C VAL A 23 -5.92 -2.68 1.79
N TRP A 24 -6.99 -1.90 1.96
CA TRP A 24 -6.91 -0.55 2.52
C TRP A 24 -6.36 -0.57 3.94
N GLN A 25 -6.88 -1.44 4.79
CA GLN A 25 -6.45 -1.56 6.18
C GLN A 25 -4.97 -1.96 6.28
N LEU A 26 -4.53 -2.90 5.44
CA LEU A 26 -3.12 -3.27 5.35
C LEU A 26 -2.27 -2.06 4.91
N GLY A 27 -2.69 -1.35 3.86
CA GLY A 27 -1.98 -0.15 3.40
C GLY A 27 -1.91 0.94 4.49
N CYS A 28 -2.99 1.18 5.23
CA CYS A 28 -3.00 2.13 6.34
C CYS A 28 -2.07 1.73 7.49
N SER A 29 -1.87 0.43 7.74
CA SER A 29 -0.90 -0.04 8.73
C SER A 29 0.56 0.26 8.34
N LEU A 30 0.79 0.62 7.08
CA LEU A 30 2.09 0.97 6.51
C LEU A 30 2.16 2.47 6.12
N VAL A 31 1.25 3.31 6.57
CA VAL A 31 1.19 4.73 6.15
C VAL A 31 2.41 5.54 6.58
N GLU A 32 3.06 5.15 7.68
CA GLU A 32 4.29 5.78 8.18
C GLU A 32 5.55 5.16 7.57
N PHE A 33 5.41 4.11 6.76
CA PHE A 33 6.52 3.50 6.06
C PHE A 33 6.74 4.22 4.73
N GLU A 34 7.92 4.81 4.57
CA GLU A 34 8.42 5.34 3.31
C GLU A 34 9.54 4.42 2.82
N SER A 35 9.38 3.88 1.62
CA SER A 35 10.40 3.04 0.99
C SER A 35 11.53 3.90 0.44
N THR A 36 12.70 3.30 0.24
CA THR A 36 13.76 3.88 -0.60
C THR A 36 13.46 3.72 -2.09
N ILE A 37 12.37 3.03 -2.44
CA ILE A 37 11.98 2.70 -3.81
C ILE A 37 10.62 3.35 -4.11
N PRO A 38 10.58 4.47 -4.87
CA PRO A 38 9.35 5.23 -5.11
C PRO A 38 8.20 4.43 -5.73
N ALA A 39 8.52 3.39 -6.51
CA ALA A 39 7.52 2.51 -7.11
C ALA A 39 6.76 1.68 -6.05
N ILE A 40 7.41 1.33 -4.93
CA ILE A 40 6.77 0.64 -3.80
C ILE A 40 5.80 1.60 -3.12
N ASP A 41 6.21 2.84 -2.87
CA ASP A 41 5.36 3.86 -2.25
C ASP A 41 4.14 4.18 -3.09
N GLU A 42 4.28 4.21 -4.42
CA GLU A 42 3.13 4.35 -5.32
C GLU A 42 2.13 3.20 -5.13
N VAL A 43 2.59 1.95 -5.05
CA VAL A 43 1.70 0.79 -4.83
C VAL A 43 1.01 0.90 -3.48
N LEU A 44 1.73 1.27 -2.41
CA LEU A 44 1.17 1.47 -1.08
C LEU A 44 0.11 2.58 -1.05
N ALA A 45 0.35 3.71 -1.73
CA ALA A 45 -0.63 4.79 -1.87
C ALA A 45 -1.88 4.33 -2.64
N ARG A 46 -1.72 3.48 -3.65
CA ARG A 46 -2.85 2.91 -4.42
C ARG A 46 -3.63 1.85 -3.64
N MET A 47 -3.03 1.20 -2.65
CA MET A 47 -3.74 0.32 -1.71
C MET A 47 -4.65 1.11 -0.76
N THR A 48 -4.33 2.37 -0.46
CA THR A 48 -5.10 3.25 0.43
C THR A 48 -5.97 4.28 -0.29
N ASP A 49 -6.17 4.13 -1.61
CA ASP A 49 -6.97 5.06 -2.42
C ASP A 49 -8.38 5.25 -1.81
N VAL A 50 -8.79 6.52 -1.68
CA VAL A 50 -10.08 6.93 -1.13
C VAL A 50 -11.21 6.42 -2.01
N ASP A 51 -10.99 6.33 -3.32
CA ASP A 51 -11.96 5.74 -4.24
C ASP A 51 -11.79 4.20 -4.29
N PRO A 52 -12.76 3.42 -3.78
CA PRO A 52 -12.67 1.95 -3.76
C PRO A 52 -12.62 1.33 -5.17
N VAL A 53 -13.05 2.04 -6.21
CA VAL A 53 -12.91 1.59 -7.61
C VAL A 53 -11.45 1.62 -8.03
N ARG A 54 -10.73 2.69 -7.67
CA ARG A 54 -9.32 2.90 -7.99
C ARG A 54 -8.38 2.12 -7.09
N ARG A 55 -8.81 1.80 -5.87
CA ARG A 55 -8.04 1.00 -4.92
C ARG A 55 -7.67 -0.37 -5.51
N LEU A 56 -6.42 -0.79 -5.31
CA LEU A 56 -5.97 -2.09 -5.79
C LEU A 56 -6.68 -3.24 -5.06
N SER A 57 -6.91 -4.34 -5.78
CA SER A 57 -7.09 -5.64 -5.16
C SER A 57 -5.76 -6.18 -4.63
N ALA A 58 -5.82 -7.17 -3.74
CA ALA A 58 -4.63 -7.84 -3.22
C ALA A 58 -3.79 -8.47 -4.34
N ARG A 59 -4.45 -9.02 -5.37
CA ARG A 59 -3.77 -9.62 -6.52
C ARG A 59 -3.02 -8.57 -7.34
N GLU A 60 -3.67 -7.45 -7.64
CA GLU A 60 -3.03 -6.36 -8.40
C GLU A 60 -1.86 -5.75 -7.64
N ALA A 61 -1.98 -5.55 -6.31
CA ALA A 61 -0.89 -5.06 -5.49
C ALA A 61 0.30 -6.05 -5.52
N LEU A 62 0.03 -7.34 -5.31
CA LEU A 62 1.08 -8.37 -5.34
C LEU A 62 1.76 -8.47 -6.71
N ASP A 63 1.01 -8.44 -7.81
CA ASP A 63 1.56 -8.50 -9.16
C ASP A 63 2.47 -7.29 -9.44
N ARG A 64 2.10 -6.09 -8.95
CA ARG A 64 2.94 -4.89 -9.04
C ARG A 64 4.20 -4.99 -8.19
N PHE A 65 4.09 -5.38 -6.93
CA PHE A 65 5.27 -5.60 -6.07
C PHE A 65 6.21 -6.63 -6.68
N SER A 66 5.66 -7.74 -7.18
CA SER A 66 6.42 -8.77 -7.88
C SER A 66 7.15 -8.18 -9.08
N THR A 67 6.48 -7.41 -9.93
CA THR A 67 7.11 -6.77 -11.10
C THR A 67 8.28 -5.86 -10.68
N ILE A 68 8.08 -5.05 -9.64
CA ILE A 68 9.10 -4.17 -9.09
C ILE A 68 10.31 -4.98 -8.62
N VAL A 69 10.10 -5.99 -7.76
CA VAL A 69 11.18 -6.82 -7.21
C VAL A 69 11.93 -7.59 -8.29
N HIS A 70 11.24 -8.14 -9.29
CA HIS A 70 11.90 -8.85 -10.40
C HIS A 70 12.69 -7.93 -11.32
N SER A 71 12.40 -6.63 -11.32
CA SER A 71 13.13 -5.64 -12.12
C SER A 71 14.37 -5.08 -11.43
N MET A 72 14.57 -5.36 -10.14
CA MET A 72 15.69 -4.86 -9.35
C MET A 72 16.97 -5.64 -9.63
N GLY A 73 18.06 -4.91 -9.88
CA GLY A 73 19.41 -5.45 -9.89
C GLY A 73 19.96 -5.62 -8.47
N PRO A 74 21.06 -6.38 -8.30
CA PRO A 74 21.73 -6.52 -7.00
C PRO A 74 22.17 -5.17 -6.39
N GLU A 75 22.56 -4.21 -7.22
CA GLU A 75 22.92 -2.86 -6.80
C GLU A 75 21.77 -2.06 -6.17
N ASP A 76 20.52 -2.31 -6.56
CA ASP A 76 19.34 -1.61 -6.02
C ASP A 76 19.02 -2.02 -4.57
N LEU A 77 19.58 -3.15 -4.12
CA LEU A 77 19.42 -3.65 -2.75
C LEU A 77 20.45 -3.06 -1.78
N LEU A 78 21.37 -2.22 -2.28
CA LEU A 78 22.38 -1.57 -1.45
C LEU A 78 21.74 -0.42 -0.68
N ILE A 79 21.39 -0.67 0.58
CA ILE A 79 20.87 0.35 1.49
C ILE A 79 22.05 1.08 2.14
N ASP A 80 22.13 2.40 1.96
CA ASP A 80 23.05 3.23 2.74
C ASP A 80 22.49 3.39 4.17
N VAL A 81 23.21 2.83 5.15
CA VAL A 81 22.84 2.85 6.57
C VAL A 81 22.80 4.28 7.12
N SER A 82 23.46 5.25 6.47
CA SER A 82 23.42 6.65 6.86
C SER A 82 22.09 7.36 6.57
N CYS A 83 21.20 6.77 5.77
CA CYS A 83 19.85 7.29 5.52
C CYS A 83 18.80 6.81 6.54
N LEU A 84 19.18 5.96 7.51
CA LEU A 84 18.29 5.42 8.55
C LEU A 84 18.31 6.22 9.86
N SER A 85 18.88 7.43 9.86
CA SER A 85 19.06 8.30 11.04
C SER A 85 17.99 9.37 11.19
#